data_AF-F2NVB4-F1
#
_entry.id   AF-F2NVB4-F1
#
_cell.length_a   1.000
_cell.length_b   1.000
_cell.length_c   1.000
_cell.angle_alpha   90.00
_cell.angle_beta   90.00
_cell.angle_gamma   90.00
#
_symmetry.space_group_name_H-M   'P 1'
#
loop_
_entity.id
_entity.type
_entity.pdbx_description
1 polymer ?
#
loop_
_entity_poly.entity_id
_entity_poly.type
_entity_poly.pdbx_seq_one_letter_code
_entity_poly.pdbx_strand_id
1 'polypeptide(L)'
;MKRKLIFCIFIIFLTSIKCFAQNTDFKYYSDYDKGFSGCSAAVYYGNLSELEAIGQEQEFLDYLDEEIGDKLNSISKLTKNNDWLFRQALREWDYKKGEVYAVFCANSKFSREGIFLIVVIAEKENILWKAYSIDENTNFDDLFPNTEEE
;
A
#
# COMPACT_ATOMS: atom_id res chain seq x y z
N MET A 1 -23.70 0.06 2.12
CA MET A 1 -22.47 -0.76 2.21
C MET A 1 -21.25 0.00 1.73
N LYS A 2 -21.20 0.44 0.45
CA LYS A 2 -20.10 1.27 -0.11
C LYS A 2 -19.60 2.37 0.84
N ARG A 3 -20.45 3.31 1.28
CA ARG A 3 -20.08 4.41 2.20
C ARG A 3 -19.49 4.02 3.57
N LYS A 4 -19.89 2.88 4.15
CA LYS A 4 -19.38 2.43 5.47
C LYS A 4 -18.03 1.72 5.32
N LEU A 5 -17.86 0.99 4.21
CA LEU A 5 -16.58 0.43 3.77
C LEU A 5 -15.54 1.54 3.60
N ILE A 6 -15.94 2.56 2.85
CA ILE A 6 -15.15 3.75 2.48
C ILE A 6 -14.62 4.46 3.73
N PHE A 7 -15.47 4.71 4.72
CA PHE A 7 -15.09 5.49 5.90
C PHE A 7 -14.11 4.75 6.83
N CYS A 8 -14.29 3.44 7.02
CA CYS A 8 -13.40 2.65 7.87
C CYS A 8 -12.02 2.44 7.22
N ILE A 9 -12.00 2.17 5.92
CA ILE A 9 -10.80 1.99 5.09
C ILE A 9 -9.98 3.31 5.07
N PHE A 10 -10.65 4.43 4.82
CA PHE A 10 -10.01 5.74 4.79
C PHE A 10 -9.40 6.18 6.14
N ILE A 11 -10.10 5.94 7.25
CA ILE A 11 -9.60 6.26 8.61
C ILE A 11 -8.42 5.37 9.02
N ILE A 12 -8.39 4.11 8.58
CA ILE A 12 -7.26 3.21 8.86
C ILE A 12 -6.04 3.58 7.99
N PHE A 13 -6.27 3.97 6.73
CA PHE A 13 -5.23 4.47 5.80
C PHE A 13 -4.50 5.69 6.39
N LEU A 14 -5.26 6.65 6.93
CA LEU A 14 -4.81 7.83 7.70
C LEU A 14 -3.82 7.49 8.82
N THR A 15 -4.11 6.44 9.59
CA THR A 15 -3.27 6.04 10.72
C THR A 15 -2.04 5.24 10.30
N SER A 16 -2.13 4.51 9.19
CA SER A 16 -1.06 3.62 8.73
C SER A 16 0.16 4.39 8.21
N ILE A 17 -0.01 5.53 7.53
CA ILE A 17 1.11 6.37 7.05
C ILE A 17 1.86 7.02 8.23
N LYS A 18 1.14 7.48 9.26
CA LYS A 18 1.75 7.96 10.51
C LYS A 18 2.41 6.81 11.29
N CYS A 19 1.88 5.59 11.19
CA CYS A 19 2.48 4.39 11.76
C CYS A 19 3.80 3.99 11.05
N PHE A 20 3.87 4.11 9.72
CA PHE A 20 5.13 3.95 8.97
C PHE A 20 6.20 4.94 9.42
N ALA A 21 5.82 6.17 9.79
CA ALA A 21 6.75 7.17 10.30
C ALA A 21 7.23 6.94 11.75
N GLN A 22 6.53 6.14 12.56
CA GLN A 22 6.83 5.99 13.99
C GLN A 22 7.14 4.56 14.46
N ASN A 23 6.62 3.50 13.84
CA ASN A 23 6.66 2.14 14.44
C ASN A 23 6.67 0.94 13.46
N THR A 24 6.70 1.12 12.13
CA THR A 24 6.81 -0.05 11.23
C THR A 24 8.27 -0.49 11.12
N ASP A 25 8.53 -1.80 11.24
CA ASP A 25 9.87 -2.40 11.15
C ASP A 25 10.40 -2.30 9.70
N PHE A 26 10.88 -1.11 9.35
CA PHE A 26 11.35 -0.76 8.01
C PHE A 26 12.69 -1.44 7.75
N LYS A 27 12.63 -2.61 7.12
CA LYS A 27 13.77 -3.49 6.92
C LYS A 27 14.49 -3.20 5.61
N TYR A 28 15.80 -3.36 5.64
CA TYR A 28 16.64 -3.33 4.45
C TYR A 28 16.75 -4.75 3.87
N TYR A 29 16.51 -4.87 2.57
CA TYR A 29 16.68 -6.10 1.81
C TYR A 29 17.74 -5.89 0.74
N SER A 30 18.55 -6.92 0.47
CA SER A 30 19.51 -6.93 -0.63
C SER A 30 19.63 -8.31 -1.28
N ASP A 31 19.69 -8.35 -2.61
CA ASP A 31 20.06 -9.50 -3.43
C ASP A 31 21.22 -9.07 -4.33
N TYR A 32 22.45 -9.41 -3.92
CA TYR A 32 23.68 -8.98 -4.58
C TYR A 32 23.78 -9.50 -6.02
N ASP A 33 23.34 -10.73 -6.28
CA ASP A 33 23.44 -11.36 -7.59
C ASP A 33 22.55 -10.68 -8.62
N LYS A 34 21.40 -10.18 -8.19
CA LYS A 34 20.46 -9.44 -9.06
C LYS A 34 20.65 -7.93 -9.03
N GLY A 35 21.51 -7.43 -8.15
CA GLY A 35 21.71 -5.99 -7.93
C GLY A 35 20.48 -5.30 -7.33
N PHE A 36 19.62 -6.02 -6.62
CA PHE A 36 18.44 -5.47 -5.99
C PHE A 36 18.73 -5.07 -4.55
N SER A 37 18.25 -3.89 -4.16
CA SER A 37 18.34 -3.45 -2.77
C SER A 37 17.39 -2.31 -2.47
N GLY A 38 17.10 -2.13 -1.18
CA GLY A 38 16.29 -1.05 -0.68
C GLY A 38 15.64 -1.41 0.64
N CYS A 39 14.88 -0.47 1.17
CA CYS A 39 14.06 -0.68 2.35
C CYS A 39 12.60 -0.89 1.97
N SER A 40 11.92 -1.79 2.68
CA SER A 40 10.48 -1.95 2.53
C SER A 40 9.83 -2.42 3.81
N ALA A 41 8.55 -2.08 3.98
CA ALA A 41 7.71 -2.67 4.99
C ALA A 41 6.28 -2.84 4.49
N ALA A 42 5.64 -3.91 4.94
CA ALA A 42 4.25 -4.22 4.69
C ALA A 42 3.47 -4.14 6.00
N VAL A 43 2.27 -3.58 5.94
CA VAL A 43 1.35 -3.47 7.06
C VAL A 43 0.02 -4.09 6.65
N TYR A 44 -0.48 -5.03 7.44
CA TYR A 44 -1.80 -5.61 7.25
C TYR A 44 -2.88 -4.51 7.40
N TYR A 45 -3.78 -4.46 6.42
CA TYR A 45 -4.79 -3.42 6.30
C TYR A 45 -6.22 -3.93 6.55
N GLY A 46 -6.50 -5.19 6.20
CA GLY A 46 -7.80 -5.80 6.39
C GLY A 46 -7.99 -7.02 5.50
N ASN A 47 -9.20 -7.59 5.48
CA ASN A 47 -9.56 -8.68 4.59
C ASN A 47 -10.91 -8.44 3.91
N LEU A 48 -10.95 -8.61 2.59
CA LEU A 48 -12.16 -8.49 1.78
C LEU A 48 -13.25 -9.50 2.16
N SER A 49 -12.92 -10.62 2.81
CA SER A 49 -13.92 -11.56 3.33
C SER A 49 -14.80 -10.95 4.41
N GLU A 50 -14.25 -10.08 5.25
CA GLU A 50 -14.98 -9.36 6.30
C GLU A 50 -16.00 -8.36 5.72
N LEU A 51 -15.81 -8.06 4.44
CA LEU A 51 -16.58 -7.12 3.65
C LEU A 51 -17.50 -7.80 2.64
N GLU A 52 -17.55 -9.14 2.65
CA GLU A 52 -18.25 -9.97 1.66
C GLU A 52 -17.85 -9.64 0.21
N ALA A 53 -16.60 -9.20 0.01
CA ALA A 53 -16.08 -8.65 -1.24
C ALA A 53 -14.99 -9.53 -1.90
N ILE A 54 -14.87 -10.80 -1.51
CA ILE A 54 -14.00 -11.77 -2.21
C ILE A 54 -14.49 -11.91 -3.66
N GLY A 55 -13.55 -11.89 -4.61
CA GLY A 55 -13.86 -11.89 -6.05
C GLY A 55 -14.08 -10.49 -6.65
N GLN A 56 -14.04 -9.43 -5.83
CA GLN A 56 -14.12 -8.03 -6.25
C GLN A 56 -12.78 -7.30 -6.02
N GLU A 57 -11.66 -8.04 -6.06
CA GLU A 57 -10.32 -7.50 -5.75
C GLU A 57 -9.93 -6.35 -6.69
N GLN A 58 -10.22 -6.50 -7.99
CA GLN A 58 -9.93 -5.47 -8.99
C GLN A 58 -10.86 -4.25 -8.81
N GLU A 59 -12.15 -4.47 -8.57
CA GLU A 59 -13.12 -3.39 -8.32
C GLU A 59 -12.74 -2.57 -7.08
N PHE A 60 -12.24 -3.24 -6.04
CA PHE A 60 -11.70 -2.58 -4.84
C PHE A 60 -10.51 -1.69 -5.17
N LEU A 61 -9.55 -2.19 -5.96
CA LEU A 61 -8.37 -1.44 -6.37
C LEU A 61 -8.69 -0.26 -7.30
N ASP A 62 -9.60 -0.46 -8.25
CA ASP A 62 -10.02 0.61 -9.17
C ASP A 62 -10.79 1.69 -8.42
N TYR A 63 -11.65 1.31 -7.47
CA TYR A 63 -12.32 2.26 -6.60
C TYR A 63 -11.35 3.09 -5.77
N LEU A 64 -10.31 2.47 -5.19
CA LEU A 64 -9.27 3.22 -4.48
C LEU A 64 -8.56 4.20 -5.41
N ASP A 65 -8.21 3.78 -6.62
CA ASP A 65 -7.54 4.61 -7.61
C ASP A 65 -8.39 5.82 -8.03
N GLU A 66 -9.71 5.67 -8.11
CA GLU A 66 -10.63 6.80 -8.35
C GLU A 66 -10.63 7.82 -7.19
N GLU A 67 -10.48 7.36 -5.94
CA GLU A 67 -10.56 8.23 -4.75
C GLU A 67 -9.22 8.93 -4.42
N ILE A 68 -8.08 8.27 -4.65
CA ILE A 68 -6.75 8.78 -4.28
C ILE A 68 -5.80 8.99 -5.46
N GLY A 69 -6.09 8.43 -6.63
CA GLY A 69 -5.20 8.46 -7.79
C GLY A 69 -5.08 9.82 -8.47
N ASP A 70 -6.06 10.72 -8.29
CA ASP A 70 -5.94 12.11 -8.74
C ASP A 70 -5.06 12.95 -7.81
N LYS A 71 -4.85 12.48 -6.57
CA LYS A 71 -4.09 13.17 -5.52
C LYS A 71 -2.65 12.66 -5.41
N LEU A 72 -2.41 11.41 -5.86
CA LEU A 72 -1.10 10.78 -5.87
C LEU A 72 -0.74 10.36 -7.28
N ASN A 73 0.52 10.52 -7.65
CA ASN A 73 1.01 10.12 -8.96
C ASN A 73 0.98 8.58 -9.10
N SER A 74 -0.03 8.07 -9.80
CA SER A 74 -0.21 6.64 -10.06
C SER A 74 0.92 6.06 -10.90
N ILE A 75 1.39 4.87 -10.53
CA ILE A 75 2.45 4.12 -11.20
C ILE A 75 1.82 2.90 -11.86
N SER A 76 1.78 2.92 -13.20
CA SER A 76 1.25 1.80 -13.98
C SER A 76 2.20 0.61 -14.12
N LYS A 77 3.50 0.80 -13.85
CA LYS A 77 4.53 -0.24 -13.98
C LYS A 77 5.64 -0.09 -12.95
N LEU A 78 5.85 -1.14 -12.15
CA LEU A 78 6.96 -1.22 -11.20
C LEU A 78 8.28 -1.53 -11.92
N THR A 79 9.37 -0.98 -11.38
CA THR A 79 10.72 -1.45 -11.70
C THR A 79 10.92 -2.87 -11.14
N LYS A 80 11.86 -3.64 -11.71
CA LYS A 80 12.18 -4.99 -11.18
C LYS A 80 12.61 -4.96 -9.71
N ASN A 81 13.34 -3.91 -9.30
CA ASN A 81 13.76 -3.73 -7.92
C ASN A 81 12.56 -3.49 -6.99
N ASN A 82 11.63 -2.63 -7.41
CA ASN A 82 10.43 -2.31 -6.63
C ASN A 82 9.48 -3.50 -6.50
N ASP A 83 9.27 -4.25 -7.59
CA ASP A 83 8.49 -5.50 -7.56
C ASP A 83 9.13 -6.51 -6.59
N TRP A 84 10.46 -6.67 -6.65
CA TRP A 84 11.18 -7.54 -5.75
C TRP A 84 11.09 -7.10 -4.27
N LEU A 85 11.21 -5.80 -3.99
CA LEU A 85 11.19 -5.23 -2.65
C LEU A 85 9.86 -5.44 -1.94
N PHE A 86 8.73 -5.08 -2.57
CA PHE A 86 7.43 -5.21 -1.92
C PHE A 86 7.12 -6.68 -1.63
N ARG A 87 7.56 -7.60 -2.52
CA ARG A 87 7.44 -9.05 -2.30
C ARG A 87 8.31 -9.53 -1.14
N GLN A 88 9.48 -8.95 -0.89
CA GLN A 88 10.26 -9.30 0.30
C GLN A 88 9.50 -8.92 1.57
N ALA A 89 8.94 -7.71 1.61
CA ALA A 89 8.17 -7.26 2.76
C ALA A 89 6.91 -8.13 3.00
N LEU A 90 6.21 -8.54 1.94
CA LEU A 90 5.04 -9.42 2.06
C LEU A 90 5.39 -10.83 2.53
N ARG A 91 6.56 -11.37 2.18
CA ARG A 91 6.99 -12.73 2.59
C ARG A 91 7.16 -12.89 4.09
N GLU A 92 7.26 -11.79 4.83
CA GLU A 92 7.29 -11.84 6.29
C GLU A 92 5.93 -12.20 6.90
N TRP A 93 4.87 -12.17 6.10
CA TRP A 93 3.51 -12.47 6.49
C TRP A 93 3.07 -13.85 5.96
N ASP A 94 2.35 -14.61 6.79
CA ASP A 94 1.61 -15.81 6.35
C ASP A 94 0.26 -15.40 5.75
N TYR A 95 0.33 -14.66 4.64
CA TYR A 95 -0.83 -13.99 4.07
C TYR A 95 -1.83 -14.95 3.43
N LYS A 96 -3.10 -14.55 3.44
CA LYS A 96 -4.25 -15.35 2.97
C LYS A 96 -5.03 -14.62 1.88
N LYS A 97 -5.79 -15.41 1.11
CA LYS A 97 -6.72 -14.87 0.12
C LYS A 97 -7.66 -13.83 0.73
N GLY A 98 -7.84 -12.72 0.03
CA GLY A 98 -8.66 -11.59 0.43
C GLY A 98 -7.94 -10.57 1.30
N GLU A 99 -6.75 -10.87 1.84
CA GLU A 99 -6.03 -9.91 2.66
C GLU A 99 -5.51 -8.74 1.85
N VAL A 100 -5.54 -7.57 2.47
CA VAL A 100 -5.09 -6.31 1.91
C VAL A 100 -3.92 -5.81 2.75
N TYR A 101 -2.89 -5.32 2.06
CA TYR A 101 -1.67 -4.79 2.68
C TYR A 101 -1.34 -3.43 2.10
N ALA A 102 -0.91 -2.51 2.95
CA ALA A 102 -0.18 -1.31 2.53
C ALA A 102 1.32 -1.63 2.56
N VAL A 103 2.03 -1.34 1.47
CA VAL A 103 3.48 -1.60 1.37
C VAL A 103 4.18 -0.32 0.95
N PHE A 104 5.22 0.06 1.67
CA PHE A 104 6.08 1.19 1.29
C PHE A 104 7.46 0.66 0.91
N CYS A 105 8.01 1.12 -0.21
CA CYS A 105 9.36 0.78 -0.66
C CYS A 105 10.15 2.06 -0.91
N ALA A 106 11.39 2.11 -0.43
CA ALA A 106 12.26 3.26 -0.59
C ALA A 106 13.73 2.84 -0.67
N ASN A 107 14.59 3.75 -1.11
CA ASN A 107 16.04 3.47 -1.17
C ASN A 107 16.67 3.37 0.23
N SER A 108 16.09 4.05 1.23
CA SER A 108 16.54 4.00 2.62
C SER A 108 15.39 4.23 3.59
N LYS A 109 15.57 3.86 4.86
CA LYS A 109 14.61 4.10 5.96
C LYS A 109 14.36 5.57 6.29
N PHE A 110 15.19 6.48 5.78
CA PHE A 110 15.05 7.92 5.98
C PHE A 110 14.62 8.65 4.70
N SER A 111 14.36 7.90 3.63
CA SER A 111 13.93 8.45 2.36
C SER A 111 12.55 9.09 2.52
N ARG A 112 12.42 10.33 2.09
CA ARG A 112 11.13 11.01 1.94
C ARG A 112 10.44 10.65 0.62
N GLU A 113 11.18 9.99 -0.26
CA GLU A 113 10.71 9.52 -1.55
C GLU A 113 10.61 8.00 -1.55
N GLY A 114 9.64 7.49 -2.29
CA GLY A 114 9.46 6.06 -2.44
C GLY A 114 8.25 5.72 -3.29
N ILE A 115 7.85 4.47 -3.20
CA ILE A 115 6.58 4.00 -3.76
C ILE A 115 5.71 3.47 -2.64
N PHE A 116 4.44 3.81 -2.69
CA PHE A 116 3.42 3.29 -1.82
C PHE A 116 2.50 2.38 -2.64
N LEU A 117 2.25 1.17 -2.15
CA LEU A 117 1.42 0.18 -2.80
C LEU A 117 0.26 -0.21 -1.88
N ILE A 118 -0.93 -0.31 -2.47
CA ILE A 118 -2.00 -1.13 -1.92
C ILE A 118 -1.98 -2.45 -2.64
N VAL A 119 -1.85 -3.53 -1.88
CA VAL A 119 -1.72 -4.89 -2.36
C VAL A 119 -2.90 -5.71 -1.89
N VAL A 120 -3.53 -6.46 -2.80
CA VAL A 120 -4.61 -7.40 -2.51
C VAL A 120 -4.17 -8.81 -2.89
N ILE A 121 -4.29 -9.73 -1.94
CA ILE A 121 -4.00 -11.15 -2.18
C ILE A 121 -5.23 -11.80 -2.81
N ALA A 122 -5.29 -11.85 -4.14
CA ALA A 122 -6.38 -12.54 -4.84
C ALA A 122 -6.24 -14.07 -4.70
N GLU A 123 -5.01 -14.58 -4.87
CA GLU A 123 -4.59 -15.94 -4.53
C GLU A 123 -3.11 -15.94 -4.11
N LYS A 124 -2.59 -17.05 -3.56
CA LYS A 124 -1.22 -17.09 -2.98
C LYS A 124 -0.12 -16.61 -3.94
N GLU A 125 -0.30 -16.85 -5.24
CA GLU A 125 0.60 -16.41 -6.31
C GLU A 125 0.00 -15.30 -7.20
N ASN A 126 -1.30 -15.01 -7.05
CA ASN A 126 -1.98 -13.95 -7.78
C ASN A 126 -2.17 -12.73 -6.87
N ILE A 127 -1.25 -11.78 -7.00
CA ILE A 127 -1.22 -10.56 -6.20
C ILE A 127 -1.59 -9.39 -7.12
N LEU A 128 -2.66 -8.69 -6.77
CA LEU A 128 -3.08 -7.46 -7.42
C LEU A 128 -2.55 -6.27 -6.63
N TRP A 129 -2.23 -5.17 -7.31
CA TRP A 129 -1.74 -3.98 -6.65
C TRP A 129 -2.09 -2.71 -7.42
N LYS A 130 -2.19 -1.60 -6.68
CA LYS A 130 -2.08 -0.23 -7.18
C LYS A 130 -0.90 0.43 -6.50
N ALA A 131 -0.15 1.23 -7.25
CA ALA A 131 1.08 1.85 -6.77
C ALA A 131 1.07 3.34 -7.07
N TYR A 132 1.70 4.10 -6.18
CA TYR A 132 1.75 5.55 -6.21
C TYR A 132 3.16 6.01 -5.87
N SER A 133 3.68 7.02 -6.56
CA SER A 133 4.96 7.63 -6.16
C SER A 133 4.71 8.61 -5.03
N ILE A 134 5.55 8.52 -4.01
CA ILE A 134 5.62 9.48 -2.93
C ILE A 134 6.92 10.26 -3.11
N ASP A 135 6.82 11.58 -3.06
CA ASP A 135 7.96 12.49 -3.07
C ASP A 135 7.80 13.55 -1.96
N GLU A 136 8.80 14.43 -1.85
CA GLU A 136 8.80 15.51 -0.87
C GLU A 136 7.65 16.52 -1.03
N ASN A 137 7.02 16.58 -2.21
CA ASN A 137 5.90 17.47 -2.50
C ASN A 137 4.55 16.78 -2.32
N THR A 138 4.55 15.48 -2.03
CA THR A 138 3.33 14.72 -1.78
C THR A 138 2.70 15.19 -0.48
N ASN A 139 1.64 15.98 -0.61
CA ASN A 139 0.88 16.46 0.53
C ASN A 139 -0.13 15.40 0.98
N PHE A 140 0.22 14.70 2.05
CA PHE A 140 -0.69 13.72 2.63
C PHE A 140 -1.96 14.36 3.19
N ASP A 141 -1.93 15.63 3.58
CA ASP A 141 -3.13 16.31 4.09
C ASP A 141 -4.19 16.48 2.98
N ASP A 142 -3.80 16.60 1.71
CA ASP A 142 -4.75 16.67 0.58
C ASP A 142 -5.45 15.34 0.33
N LEU A 143 -4.85 14.22 0.76
CA LEU A 143 -5.49 12.91 0.73
C LEU A 143 -6.69 12.85 1.66
N PHE A 144 -6.76 13.73 2.67
CA PHE A 144 -7.74 13.73 3.74
C PHE A 144 -8.58 15.01 3.69
N PRO A 145 -9.83 14.97 3.16
CA PRO A 145 -10.71 16.11 3.37
C PRO A 145 -10.86 16.28 4.87
N ASN A 146 -10.58 17.48 5.38
CA ASN A 146 -10.87 17.86 6.75
C ASN A 146 -12.33 17.50 7.01
N THR A 147 -12.57 16.48 7.83
CA THR A 147 -13.86 16.32 8.50
C THR A 147 -13.90 17.33 9.63
N GLU A 148 -13.91 18.62 9.28
CA GLU A 148 -14.55 19.60 10.14
C GLU A 148 -16.04 19.45 9.85
N GLU A 149 -16.75 19.00 10.88
CA GLU A 149 -18.19 18.82 10.93
C GLU A 149 -18.92 20.10 10.49
N GLU A 150 -19.83 19.98 9.53
CA GLU A 150 -21.10 20.74 9.51
C GLU A 150 -22.25 19.82 9.09
#